data_AF-A0A831TF22-F1
#
_entry.id   AF-A0A831TF22-F1
#
_cell.length_a   1.000
_cell.length_b   1.000
_cell.length_c   1.000
_cell.angle_alpha   90.00
_cell.angle_beta   90.00
_cell.angle_gamma   90.00
#
_symmetry.space_group_name_H-M   'P 1'
#
loop_
_entity.id
_entity.type
_entity.pdbx_description
1 polymer ?
#
loop_
_entity_poly.entity_id
_entity_poly.type
_entity_poly.pdbx_seq_one_letter_code
_entity_poly.pdbx_strand_id
1 'polypeptide(L)'
;MAEELLRAIEQVRDRAARYRQELETSEALTRYALIDPILRALGWPLDDPSVVRPEYGAGQGKADYCLFDAGGKPAVLIGAKTLGPKLPPIAQAAVVSYAWHLNQRGNRVAHICITNGLVWELYELGDFRRPLHAVGLGKGTPAEAAVAILRALWRPLLAGEPASSPPPAVPPTRPSSSSPTATEIPLSEFRPVARSRPPAALVLPDGTEVPLRAWKDLLVKIARALVRVGTLSPQRCPVRLLGAQRRYLVHTEPVHPSGQ
;
A
#
# COMPACT_ATOMS: atom_id res chain seq x y z
N MET A 1 -6.14 -18.16 -21.09
CA MET A 1 -6.95 -17.26 -20.24
C MET A 1 -8.42 -17.70 -20.17
N ALA A 2 -9.27 -17.52 -21.19
CA ALA A 2 -10.71 -17.85 -21.05
C ALA A 2 -10.96 -19.35 -20.72
N GLU A 3 -10.36 -20.27 -21.47
CA GLU A 3 -10.45 -21.72 -21.18
C GLU A 3 -9.80 -22.12 -19.85
N GLU A 4 -8.75 -21.41 -19.46
CA GLU A 4 -8.04 -21.65 -18.20
C GLU A 4 -8.87 -21.23 -17.00
N LEU A 5 -9.56 -20.08 -17.10
CA LEU A 5 -10.50 -19.61 -16.09
C LEU A 5 -11.73 -20.52 -15.99
N LEU A 6 -12.27 -20.99 -17.11
CA LEU A 6 -13.36 -21.97 -17.11
C LEU A 6 -12.94 -23.26 -16.39
N ARG A 7 -11.79 -23.83 -16.75
CA ARG A 7 -11.23 -25.01 -16.09
C ARG A 7 -10.97 -24.76 -14.60
N ALA A 8 -10.44 -23.59 -14.24
CA ALA A 8 -10.21 -23.24 -12.84
C ALA A 8 -11.51 -23.16 -12.05
N ILE A 9 -12.56 -22.55 -12.60
CA ILE A 9 -13.89 -22.47 -11.96
C ILE A 9 -14.47 -23.87 -11.74
N GLU A 10 -14.40 -24.75 -12.74
CA GLU A 10 -14.86 -26.13 -12.61
C GLU A 10 -14.09 -26.88 -11.52
N GLN A 11 -12.76 -26.82 -11.54
CA GLN A 11 -11.93 -27.45 -10.51
C GLN A 11 -12.23 -26.92 -9.10
N VAL A 12 -12.47 -25.61 -8.97
CA VAL A 12 -12.80 -24.98 -7.70
C VAL A 12 -14.18 -25.42 -7.20
N ARG A 13 -15.17 -25.57 -8.09
CA ARG A 13 -16.49 -26.14 -7.76
C ARG A 13 -16.35 -27.57 -7.24
N ASP A 14 -15.59 -28.40 -7.95
CA ASP A 14 -15.38 -29.80 -7.59
C ASP A 14 -14.66 -29.95 -6.25
N ARG A 15 -13.59 -29.16 -6.02
CA ARG A 15 -12.86 -29.15 -4.75
C ARG A 15 -13.73 -28.68 -3.59
N ALA A 16 -14.52 -27.62 -3.80
CA ALA A 16 -15.43 -27.12 -2.78
C ALA A 16 -16.53 -28.13 -2.40
N ALA A 17 -16.98 -28.95 -3.36
CA ALA A 17 -17.91 -30.04 -3.09
C ALA A 17 -17.24 -31.21 -2.35
N ARG A 18 -16.06 -31.64 -2.82
CA ARG A 18 -15.37 -32.84 -2.33
C ARG A 18 -14.71 -32.67 -0.95
N TYR A 19 -14.16 -31.49 -0.68
CA TYR A 19 -13.38 -31.20 0.54
C TYR A 19 -14.06 -30.17 1.44
N ARG A 20 -15.40 -30.14 1.41
CA ARG A 20 -16.20 -29.11 2.08
C ARG A 20 -15.84 -28.98 3.57
N GLN A 21 -15.75 -30.10 4.29
CA GLN A 21 -15.56 -30.12 5.74
C GLN A 21 -14.22 -29.50 6.14
N GLU A 22 -13.16 -29.79 5.40
CA GLU A 22 -11.83 -29.25 5.62
C GLU A 22 -11.75 -27.77 5.24
N LEU A 23 -12.42 -27.38 4.16
CA LEU A 23 -12.45 -26.00 3.67
C LEU A 23 -13.27 -25.07 4.59
N GLU A 24 -14.34 -25.58 5.22
CA GLU A 24 -15.15 -24.83 6.19
C GLU A 24 -14.39 -24.52 7.49
N THR A 25 -13.31 -25.27 7.79
CA THR A 25 -12.52 -25.12 9.02
C THR A 25 -11.15 -24.49 8.80
N SER A 26 -10.65 -24.44 7.56
CA SER A 26 -9.31 -23.92 7.24
C SER A 26 -9.33 -22.83 6.18
N GLU A 27 -9.06 -21.59 6.61
CA GLU A 27 -8.92 -20.44 5.70
C GLU A 27 -7.69 -20.62 4.80
N ALA A 28 -6.58 -21.13 5.34
CA ALA A 28 -5.37 -21.41 4.57
C ALA A 28 -5.61 -22.46 3.47
N LEU A 29 -6.39 -23.50 3.76
CA LEU A 29 -6.77 -24.50 2.75
C LEU A 29 -7.72 -23.89 1.71
N THR A 30 -8.67 -23.07 2.14
CA THR A 30 -9.58 -22.35 1.23
C THR A 30 -8.83 -21.46 0.26
N ARG A 31 -7.84 -20.73 0.77
CA ARG A 31 -6.91 -19.92 -0.02
C ARG A 31 -6.21 -20.75 -1.08
N TYR A 32 -5.51 -21.80 -0.66
CA TYR A 32 -4.73 -22.67 -1.54
C TYR A 32 -5.58 -23.39 -2.59
N ALA A 33 -6.70 -23.99 -2.17
CA ALA A 33 -7.48 -24.89 -3.01
C ALA A 33 -8.47 -24.15 -3.92
N LEU A 34 -9.01 -23.01 -3.47
CA LEU A 34 -10.11 -22.31 -4.14
C LEU A 34 -9.75 -20.91 -4.66
N ILE A 35 -9.04 -20.09 -3.86
CA ILE A 35 -8.77 -18.68 -4.21
C ILE A 35 -7.58 -18.58 -5.17
N ASP A 36 -6.46 -19.23 -4.85
CA ASP A 36 -5.23 -19.16 -5.63
C ASP A 36 -5.42 -19.57 -7.10
N PRO A 37 -6.14 -20.66 -7.45
CA PRO A 37 -6.36 -21.03 -8.85
C PRO A 37 -7.10 -19.95 -9.64
N ILE A 38 -8.07 -19.27 -9.02
CA ILE A 38 -8.84 -18.21 -9.67
C ILE A 38 -7.98 -16.97 -9.88
N LEU A 39 -7.20 -16.55 -8.88
CA LEU A 39 -6.28 -15.43 -9.03
C LEU A 39 -5.27 -15.67 -10.16
N ARG A 40 -4.66 -16.87 -10.22
CA ARG A 40 -3.74 -17.24 -11.31
C ARG A 40 -4.44 -17.16 -12.68
N ALA A 41 -5.62 -17.75 -12.80
CA ALA A 41 -6.37 -17.76 -14.07
C ALA A 41 -6.84 -16.35 -14.52
N LEU A 42 -7.02 -15.41 -13.58
CA LEU A 42 -7.29 -14.00 -13.84
C LEU A 42 -6.04 -13.19 -14.25
N GLY A 43 -4.87 -13.84 -14.29
CA GLY A 43 -3.60 -13.23 -14.65
C GLY A 43 -2.84 -12.62 -13.47
N TRP A 44 -3.18 -12.98 -12.23
CA TRP A 44 -2.46 -12.56 -11.03
C TRP A 44 -1.46 -13.66 -10.59
N PRO A 45 -0.19 -13.60 -11.05
CA PRO A 45 0.84 -14.56 -10.66
C PRO A 45 1.17 -14.44 -9.18
N LEU A 46 1.05 -15.55 -8.44
CA LEU A 46 1.29 -15.60 -6.99
C LEU A 46 2.78 -15.82 -6.65
N ASP A 47 3.57 -16.18 -7.64
CA ASP A 47 5.02 -16.37 -7.60
C ASP A 47 5.79 -15.08 -7.94
N ASP A 48 5.09 -14.00 -8.34
CA ASP A 48 5.69 -12.69 -8.59
C ASP A 48 5.26 -11.66 -7.51
N PRO A 49 6.14 -11.37 -6.53
CA PRO A 49 5.85 -10.43 -5.44
C PRO A 49 5.81 -8.95 -5.89
N SER A 50 6.14 -8.64 -7.15
CA SER A 50 5.92 -7.31 -7.72
C SER A 50 4.47 -7.10 -8.16
N VAL A 51 3.74 -8.19 -8.43
CA VAL A 51 2.35 -8.17 -8.93
C VAL A 51 1.35 -8.60 -7.86
N VAL A 52 1.67 -9.62 -7.06
CA VAL A 52 0.83 -10.08 -5.94
C VAL A 52 1.68 -10.35 -4.71
N ARG A 53 1.27 -9.85 -3.54
CA ARG A 53 1.85 -10.26 -2.26
C ARG A 53 0.80 -10.95 -1.39
N PRO A 54 0.94 -12.26 -1.14
CA PRO A 54 0.26 -12.92 -0.04
C PRO A 54 0.72 -12.34 1.30
N GLU A 55 -0.14 -12.42 2.32
CA GLU A 55 0.20 -12.04 3.69
C GLU A 55 0.73 -10.60 3.81
N TYR A 56 0.13 -9.70 3.02
CA TYR A 56 0.54 -8.32 2.93
C TYR A 56 0.13 -7.56 4.19
N GLY A 57 1.08 -7.40 5.12
CA GLY A 57 0.86 -6.74 6.41
C GLY A 57 2.04 -5.88 6.84
N ALA A 58 1.76 -4.90 7.70
CA ALA A 58 2.79 -4.08 8.34
C ALA A 58 2.29 -3.56 9.69
N GLY A 59 2.69 -4.23 10.78
CA GLY A 59 2.40 -3.83 12.16
C GLY A 59 0.92 -3.87 12.55
N GLN A 60 0.13 -2.91 12.04
CA GLN A 60 -1.27 -2.65 12.43
C GLN A 60 -2.33 -3.31 11.52
N GLY A 61 -2.02 -4.46 10.94
CA GLY A 61 -2.97 -5.21 10.13
C GLY A 61 -2.32 -5.98 8.98
N LYS A 62 -3.13 -6.82 8.35
CA LYS A 62 -2.75 -7.70 7.26
C LYS A 62 -3.93 -7.89 6.30
N ALA A 63 -3.64 -7.97 5.00
CA ALA A 63 -4.51 -8.53 3.99
C ALA A 63 -3.97 -9.90 3.56
N ASP A 64 -4.86 -10.82 3.22
CA ASP A 64 -4.45 -12.16 2.76
C ASP A 64 -3.73 -12.09 1.41
N TYR A 65 -4.19 -11.17 0.55
CA TYR A 65 -3.51 -10.82 -0.69
C TYR A 65 -3.54 -9.31 -0.92
N CYS A 66 -2.48 -8.78 -1.51
CA CYS A 66 -2.44 -7.46 -2.12
C CYS A 66 -2.13 -7.63 -3.61
N LEU A 67 -3.02 -7.13 -4.45
CA LEU A 67 -2.86 -7.04 -5.90
C LEU A 67 -2.31 -5.64 -6.24
N PHE A 68 -1.19 -5.59 -6.95
CA PHE A 68 -0.54 -4.33 -7.32
C PHE A 68 -0.92 -3.85 -8.71
N ASP A 69 -1.03 -2.54 -8.89
CA ASP A 69 -1.14 -1.93 -10.21
C ASP A 69 0.20 -1.97 -10.97
N ALA A 70 0.19 -1.59 -12.25
CA ALA A 70 1.39 -1.52 -13.07
C ALA A 70 2.44 -0.53 -12.56
N GLY A 71 2.04 0.42 -11.69
CA GLY A 71 2.93 1.36 -11.00
C GLY A 71 3.48 0.83 -9.67
N GLY A 72 3.20 -0.42 -9.30
CA GLY A 72 3.65 -1.03 -8.05
C GLY A 72 2.92 -0.53 -6.80
N LYS A 73 1.74 0.08 -6.94
CA LYS A 73 0.91 0.51 -5.80
C LYS A 73 -0.18 -0.52 -5.52
N PRO A 74 -0.57 -0.71 -4.24
CA PRO A 74 -1.71 -1.54 -3.89
C PRO A 74 -3.00 -1.09 -4.60
N ALA A 75 -3.58 -1.95 -5.45
CA ALA A 75 -4.82 -1.67 -6.17
C ALA A 75 -6.04 -2.31 -5.46
N VAL A 76 -5.90 -3.59 -5.08
CA VAL A 76 -6.95 -4.36 -4.40
C VAL A 76 -6.35 -5.11 -3.22
N LEU A 77 -6.97 -4.99 -2.05
CA LEU A 77 -6.69 -5.86 -0.91
C LEU A 77 -7.76 -6.93 -0.79
N ILE A 78 -7.34 -8.17 -0.59
CA ILE A 78 -8.25 -9.32 -0.49
C ILE A 78 -8.19 -9.87 0.93
N GLY A 79 -9.36 -10.01 1.56
CA GLY A 79 -9.56 -10.79 2.78
C GLY A 79 -10.18 -12.14 2.45
N ALA A 80 -9.45 -13.22 2.72
CA ALA A 80 -9.94 -14.58 2.60
C ALA A 80 -10.82 -14.95 3.80
N LYS A 81 -11.67 -15.95 3.62
CA LYS A 81 -12.49 -16.59 4.64
C LYS A 81 -12.50 -18.10 4.39
N THR A 82 -12.83 -18.87 5.41
CA THR A 82 -13.18 -20.29 5.23
C THR A 82 -14.36 -20.43 4.28
N LEU A 83 -14.47 -21.59 3.62
CA LEU A 83 -15.65 -21.91 2.83
C LEU A 83 -16.91 -21.83 3.71
N GLY A 84 -18.01 -21.38 3.13
CA GLY A 84 -19.28 -21.26 3.83
C GLY A 84 -20.38 -20.74 2.91
N PRO A 85 -21.63 -20.73 3.38
CA PRO A 85 -22.77 -20.34 2.55
C PRO A 85 -22.82 -18.84 2.25
N LYS A 86 -22.21 -18.01 3.11
CA LYS A 86 -22.20 -16.55 3.00
C LYS A 86 -20.90 -15.98 3.54
N LEU A 87 -20.53 -14.80 3.04
CA LEU A 87 -19.44 -14.00 3.60
C LEU A 87 -19.96 -13.19 4.80
N PRO A 88 -19.09 -12.89 5.79
CA PRO A 88 -19.44 -11.96 6.85
C PRO A 88 -19.58 -10.53 6.30
N PRO A 89 -20.28 -9.63 7.01
CA PRO A 89 -20.39 -8.23 6.61
C PRO A 89 -19.03 -7.58 6.40
N ILE A 90 -18.81 -6.94 5.24
CA ILE A 90 -17.53 -6.32 4.87
C ILE A 90 -17.04 -5.32 5.93
N ALA A 91 -17.93 -4.56 6.56
CA ALA A 91 -17.59 -3.56 7.57
C ALA A 91 -16.84 -4.14 8.79
N GLN A 92 -16.97 -5.44 9.04
CA GLN A 92 -16.30 -6.15 10.14
C GLN A 92 -14.97 -6.79 9.70
N ALA A 93 -14.66 -6.79 8.40
CA ALA A 93 -13.46 -7.43 7.88
C ALA A 93 -12.21 -6.61 8.22
N ALA A 94 -11.24 -7.21 8.90
CA ALA A 94 -9.99 -6.56 9.30
C ALA A 94 -9.22 -5.90 8.15
N VAL A 95 -9.38 -6.43 6.92
CA VAL A 95 -8.81 -5.87 5.69
C VAL A 95 -9.29 -4.43 5.43
N VAL A 96 -10.49 -4.04 5.87
CA VAL A 96 -11.02 -2.67 5.75
C VAL A 96 -10.21 -1.70 6.60
N SER A 97 -10.02 -1.99 7.88
CA SER A 97 -9.20 -1.17 8.78
C SER A 97 -7.77 -1.05 8.27
N TYR A 98 -7.21 -2.15 7.74
CA TYR A 98 -5.88 -2.16 7.17
C TYR A 98 -5.77 -1.30 5.89
N ALA A 99 -6.78 -1.35 5.00
CA ALA A 99 -6.85 -0.49 3.81
C ALA A 99 -6.83 0.99 4.17
N TRP A 100 -7.63 1.40 5.17
CA TRP A 100 -7.64 2.77 5.67
C TRP A 100 -6.27 3.20 6.22
N HIS A 101 -5.63 2.33 7.01
CA HIS A 101 -4.29 2.59 7.53
C HIS A 101 -3.24 2.73 6.40
N LEU A 102 -3.31 1.90 5.35
CA LEU A 102 -2.43 2.02 4.18
C LEU A 102 -2.64 3.34 3.44
N ASN A 103 -3.88 3.78 3.27
CA ASN A 103 -4.20 5.05 2.62
C ASN A 103 -3.73 6.26 3.42
N GLN A 104 -3.83 6.21 4.76
CA GLN A 104 -3.26 7.24 5.64
C GLN A 104 -1.74 7.39 5.48
N ARG A 105 -1.05 6.30 5.12
CA ARG A 105 0.41 6.26 4.88
C ARG A 105 0.81 6.56 3.43
N GLY A 106 -0.11 7.07 2.62
CA GLY A 106 0.15 7.52 1.25
C GLY A 106 0.01 6.45 0.18
N ASN A 107 -0.50 5.26 0.51
CA ASN A 107 -0.96 4.32 -0.51
C ASN A 107 -2.33 4.76 -1.06
N ARG A 108 -2.74 4.12 -2.15
CA ARG A 108 -3.99 4.43 -2.87
C ARG A 108 -4.78 3.15 -3.10
N VAL A 109 -5.07 2.41 -2.03
CA VAL A 109 -5.98 1.27 -2.09
C VAL A 109 -7.36 1.81 -2.38
N ALA A 110 -7.88 1.51 -3.57
CA ALA A 110 -9.21 1.92 -4.01
C ALA A 110 -10.26 0.85 -3.75
N HIS A 111 -9.87 -0.43 -3.79
CA HIS A 111 -10.81 -1.54 -3.70
C HIS A 111 -10.45 -2.55 -2.62
N ILE A 112 -11.48 -3.15 -2.04
CA ILE A 112 -11.37 -4.27 -1.12
C ILE A 112 -12.20 -5.42 -1.66
N CYS A 113 -11.63 -6.61 -1.67
CA CYS A 113 -12.35 -7.84 -1.93
C CYS A 113 -12.43 -8.70 -0.67
N ILE A 114 -13.58 -9.33 -0.44
CA ILE A 114 -13.70 -10.44 0.50
C ILE A 114 -14.18 -11.68 -0.26
N THR A 115 -13.62 -12.84 0.09
CA THR A 115 -13.96 -14.08 -0.61
C THR A 115 -13.74 -15.32 0.25
N ASN A 116 -14.50 -16.37 -0.05
CA ASN A 116 -14.30 -17.73 0.46
C ASN A 116 -14.01 -18.73 -0.68
N GLY A 117 -13.53 -18.24 -1.82
CA GLY A 117 -13.25 -19.03 -3.01
C GLY A 117 -14.47 -19.23 -3.93
N LEU A 118 -15.68 -19.43 -3.38
CA LEU A 118 -16.91 -19.54 -4.20
C LEU A 118 -17.68 -18.24 -4.33
N VAL A 119 -17.68 -17.41 -3.29
CA VAL A 119 -18.32 -16.10 -3.30
C VAL A 119 -17.23 -15.03 -3.24
N TRP A 120 -17.32 -14.04 -4.11
CA TRP A 120 -16.39 -12.92 -4.19
C TRP A 120 -17.20 -11.63 -4.17
N GLU A 121 -16.88 -10.73 -3.26
CA GLU A 121 -17.50 -9.41 -3.20
C GLU A 121 -16.40 -8.35 -3.25
N LEU A 122 -16.44 -7.51 -4.27
CA LEU A 122 -15.54 -6.38 -4.45
C LEU A 122 -16.27 -5.08 -4.10
N TYR A 123 -15.64 -4.26 -3.27
CA TYR A 123 -16.15 -2.98 -2.79
C TYR A 123 -15.19 -1.85 -3.13
N GLU A 124 -15.75 -0.66 -3.35
CA GLU A 124 -14.97 0.58 -3.30
C GLU A 124 -14.69 0.92 -1.83
N LEU A 125 -13.46 1.31 -1.52
CA LEU A 125 -13.10 1.72 -0.18
C LEU A 125 -13.86 3.00 0.19
N GLY A 126 -14.82 2.89 1.10
CA GLY A 126 -15.65 4.00 1.55
C GLY A 126 -17.14 3.85 1.22
N ASP A 127 -17.51 2.96 0.29
CA ASP A 127 -18.90 2.58 0.06
C ASP A 127 -19.10 1.07 0.27
N PHE A 128 -19.67 0.72 1.43
CA PHE A 128 -19.92 -0.65 1.84
C PHE A 128 -21.41 -1.02 1.81
N ARG A 129 -22.27 -0.16 1.27
CA ARG A 129 -23.72 -0.42 1.21
C ARG A 129 -24.06 -1.57 0.28
N ARG A 130 -23.29 -1.70 -0.80
CA ARG A 130 -23.36 -2.81 -1.75
C ARG A 130 -22.00 -3.01 -2.42
N PRO A 131 -21.67 -4.25 -2.83
CA PRO A 131 -20.47 -4.49 -3.61
C PRO A 131 -20.60 -3.89 -5.02
N LEU A 132 -19.48 -3.41 -5.57
CA LEU A 132 -19.33 -3.10 -7.00
C LEU A 132 -19.59 -4.36 -7.84
N HIS A 133 -19.06 -5.50 -7.37
CA HIS A 133 -19.28 -6.80 -7.98
C HIS A 133 -19.51 -7.85 -6.90
N ALA A 134 -20.64 -8.55 -6.97
CA ALA A 134 -20.90 -9.77 -6.22
C ALA A 134 -20.91 -10.95 -7.19
N VAL A 135 -19.96 -11.88 -7.03
CA VAL A 135 -19.77 -13.01 -7.93
C VAL A 135 -19.91 -14.31 -7.17
N GLY A 136 -20.82 -15.17 -7.64
CA GLY A 136 -20.99 -16.53 -7.12
C GLY A 136 -20.46 -17.55 -8.12
N LEU A 137 -19.22 -17.99 -7.94
CA LEU A 137 -18.60 -19.01 -8.79
C LEU A 137 -19.31 -20.36 -8.69
N GLY A 138 -19.98 -20.67 -7.57
CA GLY A 138 -20.76 -21.90 -7.40
C GLY A 138 -22.17 -21.87 -8.00
N LYS A 139 -22.59 -20.78 -8.65
CA LYS A 139 -23.94 -20.60 -9.21
C LYS A 139 -23.88 -20.47 -10.74
N GLY A 140 -24.97 -20.84 -11.41
CA GLY A 140 -25.10 -20.71 -12.86
C GLY A 140 -24.07 -21.50 -13.65
N THR A 141 -23.91 -21.15 -14.93
CA THR A 141 -22.92 -21.78 -15.80
C THR A 141 -21.50 -21.30 -15.49
N PRO A 142 -20.45 -22.11 -15.73
CA PRO A 142 -19.07 -21.66 -15.59
C PRO A 142 -18.73 -20.42 -16.44
N ALA A 143 -19.35 -20.30 -17.62
CA ALA A 143 -19.16 -19.14 -18.51
C ALA A 143 -19.70 -17.85 -17.92
N GLU A 144 -20.92 -17.85 -17.35
CA GLU A 144 -21.48 -16.69 -16.67
C GLU A 144 -20.62 -16.27 -15.48
N ALA A 145 -20.19 -17.25 -14.67
CA ALA A 145 -19.28 -17.01 -13.55
C ALA A 145 -17.93 -16.42 -14.00
N ALA A 146 -17.37 -16.93 -15.10
CA ALA A 146 -16.12 -16.44 -15.68
C ALA A 146 -16.24 -14.98 -16.12
N VAL A 147 -17.31 -14.61 -16.84
CA VAL A 147 -17.55 -13.22 -17.26
C VAL A 147 -17.71 -12.31 -16.03
N ALA A 148 -18.45 -12.75 -15.01
CA ALA A 148 -18.67 -11.97 -13.81
C ALA A 148 -17.37 -11.70 -13.03
N ILE A 149 -16.52 -12.72 -12.86
CA ILE A 149 -15.25 -12.56 -12.13
C ILE A 149 -14.20 -11.78 -12.94
N LEU A 150 -14.20 -11.89 -14.27
CA LEU A 150 -13.34 -11.06 -15.13
C LEU A 150 -13.65 -9.58 -14.96
N ARG A 151 -14.94 -9.20 -14.93
CA ARG A 151 -15.32 -7.79 -14.70
C ARG A 151 -14.85 -7.27 -13.34
N ALA A 152 -14.80 -8.15 -12.34
CA ALA A 152 -14.41 -7.76 -10.99
C ALA A 152 -12.89 -7.66 -10.82
N LEU A 153 -12.13 -8.64 -11.31
CA LEU A 153 -10.74 -8.85 -10.89
C LEU A 153 -9.76 -9.15 -12.03
N TRP A 154 -10.12 -8.90 -13.30
CA TRP A 154 -9.18 -9.13 -14.39
C TRP A 154 -8.00 -8.17 -14.34
N ARG A 155 -6.77 -8.71 -14.32
CA ARG A 155 -5.56 -7.91 -14.10
C ARG A 155 -5.39 -6.75 -15.09
N PRO A 156 -5.52 -6.91 -16.42
CA PRO A 156 -5.38 -5.80 -17.37
C PRO A 156 -6.32 -4.62 -17.09
N LEU A 157 -7.52 -4.88 -16.55
CA LEU A 157 -8.47 -3.83 -16.19
C LEU A 157 -8.02 -3.06 -14.94
N LEU A 158 -7.47 -3.77 -13.95
CA LEU A 158 -7.15 -3.21 -12.64
C LEU A 158 -5.72 -2.70 -12.52
N ALA A 159 -4.79 -3.27 -13.28
CA ALA A 159 -3.39 -2.89 -13.25
C ALA A 159 -3.13 -1.55 -13.96
N GLY A 160 -4.04 -1.15 -14.86
CA GLY A 160 -3.82 -0.02 -15.76
C GLY A 160 -2.70 -0.28 -16.77
N GLU A 161 -2.53 0.62 -17.72
CA GLU A 161 -1.36 0.62 -18.59
C GLU A 161 -0.12 0.96 -17.75
N PRO A 162 1.01 0.24 -17.90
CA PRO A 162 2.28 0.75 -17.41
C PRO A 162 2.49 2.12 -18.04
N ALA A 163 2.78 3.14 -17.25
CA ALA A 163 3.18 4.44 -17.80
C ALA A 163 4.25 4.17 -18.86
N SER A 164 3.98 4.52 -20.12
CA SER A 164 4.83 4.15 -21.26
C SER A 164 6.27 4.46 -20.89
N SER A 165 7.09 3.42 -20.75
CA SER A 165 8.51 3.66 -20.57
C SER A 165 9.00 4.37 -21.84
N PRO A 166 9.80 5.45 -21.73
CA PRO A 166 10.47 6.00 -22.89
C PRO A 166 11.29 4.89 -23.57
N PRO A 167 11.50 4.95 -24.90
CA PRO A 167 12.11 3.87 -25.66
C PRO A 167 13.46 3.45 -25.08
N PRO A 168 13.88 2.18 -25.27
CA PRO A 168 15.09 1.66 -24.64
C PRO A 168 16.29 2.48 -25.12
N ALA A 169 16.90 3.22 -24.18
CA ALA A 169 18.17 3.86 -24.43
C ALA A 169 19.21 2.77 -24.71
N VAL A 170 19.80 2.84 -25.90
CA VAL A 170 20.95 2.05 -26.35
C VAL A 170 21.98 1.92 -25.21
N PRO A 171 22.49 0.73 -24.89
CA PRO A 171 23.31 0.54 -23.69
C PRO A 171 24.66 1.22 -23.87
N PRO A 172 25.05 2.18 -23.01
CA PRO A 172 26.45 2.53 -22.91
C PRO A 172 27.14 1.47 -22.06
N THR A 173 28.19 0.91 -22.63
CA THR A 173 29.18 0.05 -22.01
C THR A 173 29.62 0.64 -20.66
N ARG A 174 29.43 -0.11 -19.57
CA ARG A 174 30.17 0.11 -18.30
C ARG A 174 31.64 -0.30 -18.51
N PRO A 175 32.61 0.27 -17.78
CA PRO A 175 32.54 0.56 -16.34
C PRO A 175 32.97 2.01 -16.04
N SER A 176 32.48 2.72 -15.03
CA SER A 176 32.72 2.50 -13.60
C SER A 176 32.04 3.67 -12.86
N SER A 177 31.44 3.39 -11.70
CA SER A 177 31.13 4.33 -10.60
C SER A 177 30.97 5.83 -10.93
N SER A 178 29.73 6.28 -11.13
CA SER A 178 29.32 7.62 -10.70
C SER A 178 27.82 7.61 -10.42
N SER A 179 27.44 7.85 -9.17
CA SER A 179 26.07 7.98 -8.67
C SER A 179 25.26 9.01 -9.46
N PRO A 180 23.92 8.88 -9.58
CA PRO A 180 23.10 9.91 -10.19
C PRO A 180 23.04 11.14 -9.27
N THR A 181 23.24 12.30 -9.85
CA THR A 181 23.22 13.63 -9.23
C THR A 181 21.88 13.85 -8.53
N ALA A 182 21.91 13.98 -7.20
CA ALA A 182 20.77 14.43 -6.42
C ALA A 182 20.55 15.92 -6.71
N THR A 183 19.34 16.31 -7.12
CA THR A 183 19.00 17.73 -7.29
C THR A 183 18.92 18.39 -5.92
N GLU A 184 19.92 19.19 -5.56
CA GLU A 184 19.90 20.02 -4.36
C GLU A 184 18.89 21.16 -4.53
N ILE A 185 18.08 21.42 -3.50
CA ILE A 185 17.09 22.51 -3.48
C ILE A 185 17.40 23.40 -2.27
N PRO A 186 17.49 24.74 -2.43
CA PRO A 186 17.69 25.65 -1.31
C PRO A 186 16.59 25.53 -0.25
N LEU A 187 16.97 25.58 1.03
CA LEU A 187 16.01 25.47 2.14
C LEU A 187 14.93 26.57 2.11
N SER A 188 15.25 27.76 1.58
CA SER A 188 14.31 28.87 1.39
C SER A 188 13.20 28.57 0.37
N GLU A 189 13.48 27.74 -0.62
CA GLU A 189 12.56 27.34 -1.69
C GLU A 189 11.85 26.03 -1.38
N PHE A 190 12.35 25.29 -0.39
CA PHE A 190 11.74 24.06 0.06
C PHE A 190 10.33 24.32 0.62
N ARG A 191 9.34 23.64 0.03
CA ARG A 191 7.93 23.68 0.47
C ARG A 191 7.52 22.25 0.86
N PRO A 192 7.49 21.92 2.17
CA PRO A 192 7.11 20.59 2.60
C PRO A 192 5.64 20.35 2.28
N VAL A 193 5.36 19.36 1.43
CA VAL A 193 3.99 18.92 1.13
C VAL A 193 3.53 18.02 2.27
N ALA A 194 2.31 18.24 2.77
CA ALA A 194 1.75 17.41 3.83
C ALA A 194 1.81 15.91 3.46
N ARG A 195 2.34 15.09 4.37
CA ARG A 195 2.53 13.63 4.20
C ARG A 195 3.58 13.19 3.16
N SER A 196 4.44 14.09 2.67
CA SER A 196 5.61 13.72 1.85
C SER A 196 6.73 13.07 2.70
N ARG A 197 7.68 12.39 2.06
CA ARG A 197 8.88 11.86 2.74
C ARG A 197 9.84 13.02 3.06
N PRO A 198 10.58 12.98 4.18
CA PRO A 198 11.63 13.97 4.42
C PRO A 198 12.69 13.86 3.31
N PRO A 199 13.43 14.95 3.01
CA PRO A 199 14.57 14.90 2.11
C PRO A 199 15.60 13.85 2.59
N ALA A 200 16.45 13.32 1.72
CA ALA A 200 17.41 12.28 2.10
C ALA A 200 18.59 12.82 2.92
N ALA A 201 19.03 14.05 2.64
CA ALA A 201 20.13 14.71 3.32
C ALA A 201 19.91 16.23 3.40
N LEU A 202 20.59 16.86 4.36
CA LEU A 202 20.72 18.30 4.49
C LEU A 202 22.19 18.66 4.22
N VAL A 203 22.42 19.53 3.24
CA VAL A 203 23.74 20.12 2.99
C VAL A 203 23.87 21.38 3.83
N LEU A 204 24.92 21.47 4.65
CA LEU A 204 25.22 22.64 5.48
C LEU A 204 26.07 23.66 4.69
N PRO A 205 26.13 24.94 5.11
CA PRO A 205 26.93 25.97 4.43
C PRO A 205 28.43 25.68 4.35
N ASP A 206 28.95 24.79 5.19
CA ASP A 206 30.34 24.32 5.18
C ASP A 206 30.57 23.14 4.20
N GLY A 207 29.56 22.77 3.42
CA GLY A 207 29.58 21.64 2.48
C GLY A 207 29.31 20.28 3.12
N THR A 208 29.07 20.22 4.44
CA THR A 208 28.82 18.95 5.12
C THR A 208 27.42 18.42 4.82
N GLU A 209 27.33 17.19 4.32
CA GLU A 209 26.06 16.49 4.17
C GLU A 209 25.66 15.75 5.44
N VAL A 210 24.39 15.89 5.85
CA VAL A 210 23.84 15.23 7.03
C VAL A 210 22.58 14.44 6.65
N PRO A 211 22.53 13.11 6.84
CA PRO A 211 21.41 12.27 6.39
C PRO A 211 20.15 12.51 7.23
N LEU A 212 18.97 12.65 6.64
CA LEU A 212 17.70 12.84 7.37
C LEU A 212 16.88 11.55 7.33
N ARG A 213 16.43 11.06 8.49
CA ARG A 213 15.64 9.82 8.60
C ARG A 213 14.17 10.11 8.93
N ALA A 214 13.90 11.25 9.55
CA ALA A 214 12.56 11.73 9.89
C ALA A 214 12.43 13.25 9.68
N TRP A 215 11.19 13.75 9.53
CA TRP A 215 10.92 15.19 9.40
C TRP A 215 11.45 16.04 10.55
N LYS A 216 11.40 15.50 11.78
CA LYS A 216 11.97 16.18 12.96
C LYS A 216 13.49 16.37 12.86
N ASP A 217 14.17 15.52 12.10
CA ASP A 217 15.63 15.58 11.96
C ASP A 217 16.05 16.86 11.24
N LEU A 218 15.24 17.33 10.28
CA LEU A 218 15.50 18.58 9.57
C LEU A 218 15.57 19.76 10.56
N LEU A 219 14.55 19.91 11.39
CA LEU A 219 14.49 20.95 12.42
C LEU A 219 15.66 20.84 13.41
N VAL A 220 15.89 19.65 13.97
CA VAL A 220 16.93 19.43 14.98
C VAL A 220 18.33 19.69 14.42
N LYS A 221 18.59 19.29 13.17
CA LYS A 221 19.92 19.43 12.55
C LYS A 221 20.20 20.87 12.14
N ILE A 222 19.20 21.59 11.62
CA ILE A 222 19.31 23.03 11.35
C ILE A 222 19.58 23.79 12.64
N ALA A 223 18.81 23.54 13.71
CA ALA A 223 19.01 24.20 15.00
C ALA A 223 20.44 23.98 15.55
N ARG A 224 20.93 22.73 15.50
CA ARG A 224 22.31 22.40 15.90
C ARG A 224 23.37 23.09 15.04
N ALA A 225 23.15 23.22 13.73
CA ALA A 225 24.06 23.93 12.84
C ALA A 225 24.09 25.44 13.14
N LEU A 226 22.93 26.05 13.37
CA LEU A 226 22.84 27.47 13.74
C LEU A 226 23.51 27.79 15.09
N VAL A 227 23.47 26.86 16.06
CA VAL A 227 24.22 26.99 17.31
C VAL A 227 25.72 26.92 17.05
N ARG A 228 26.18 25.98 16.21
CA ARG A 228 27.60 25.82 15.86
C ARG A 228 28.17 27.06 15.16
N VAL A 229 27.40 27.70 14.29
CA VAL A 229 27.80 28.93 13.57
C VAL A 229 27.60 30.19 14.43
N GLY A 230 27.01 30.06 15.62
CA GLY A 230 26.75 31.18 16.55
C GLY A 230 25.55 32.05 16.19
N THR A 231 24.86 31.77 15.09
CA THR A 231 23.66 32.49 14.62
C THR A 231 22.46 32.31 15.56
N LEU A 232 22.38 31.16 16.22
CA LEU A 232 21.40 30.86 17.27
C LEU A 232 22.10 30.82 18.64
N SER A 233 22.07 31.95 19.35
CA SER A 233 22.70 32.14 20.65
C SER A 233 21.66 32.23 21.79
N PRO A 234 22.05 32.10 23.07
CA PRO A 234 21.13 32.25 24.21
C PRO A 234 20.34 33.57 24.19
N GLN A 235 20.92 34.66 23.69
CA GLN A 235 20.27 35.97 23.58
C GLN A 235 19.15 36.01 22.54
N ARG A 236 19.10 35.04 21.62
CA ARG A 236 18.07 34.89 20.59
C ARG A 236 17.02 33.83 20.94
N CYS A 237 17.08 33.29 22.16
CA CYS A 237 16.10 32.38 22.72
C CYS A 237 15.23 33.10 23.77
N PRO A 238 13.94 32.73 23.90
CA PRO A 238 13.29 31.63 23.19
C PRO A 238 12.77 32.00 21.79
N VAL A 239 12.87 31.06 20.86
CA VAL A 239 12.32 31.20 19.51
C VAL A 239 10.85 30.79 19.52
N ARG A 240 9.93 31.70 19.16
CA ARG A 240 8.48 31.46 19.11
C ARG A 240 8.00 31.26 17.67
N LEU A 241 6.95 30.45 17.50
CA LEU A 241 6.21 30.35 16.24
C LEU A 241 5.20 31.50 16.14
N LEU A 242 5.14 32.17 14.99
CA LEU A 242 4.13 33.20 14.70
C LEU A 242 2.72 32.60 14.87
N GLY A 243 1.92 33.18 15.78
CA GLY A 243 0.57 32.71 16.11
C GLY A 243 0.46 31.68 17.24
N ALA A 244 1.57 31.18 17.79
CA ALA A 244 1.56 30.25 18.93
C ALA A 244 1.93 30.95 20.24
N GLN A 245 0.94 31.29 21.07
CA GLN A 245 1.13 32.02 22.33
C GLN A 245 1.81 31.20 23.45
N ARG A 246 1.79 29.86 23.36
CA ARG A 246 2.21 28.94 24.45
C ARG A 246 3.29 27.92 24.08
N ARG A 247 3.90 28.01 22.88
CA ARG A 247 4.86 26.99 22.39
C ARG A 247 6.16 27.64 21.92
N TYR A 248 7.28 27.12 22.42
CA TYR A 248 8.63 27.48 21.98
C TYR A 248 9.14 26.46 20.97
N LEU A 249 9.81 26.95 19.92
CA LEU A 249 10.53 26.12 18.96
C LEU A 249 11.94 25.78 19.49
N VAL A 250 12.58 26.73 20.17
CA VAL A 250 13.87 26.56 20.85
C VAL A 250 13.85 27.36 22.16
N HIS A 251 14.35 26.76 23.23
CA HIS A 251 14.50 27.37 24.56
C HIS A 251 15.84 26.94 25.17
N THR A 252 16.45 27.77 26.01
CA THR A 252 17.72 27.47 26.70
C THR A 252 17.55 26.52 27.88
N GLU A 253 16.36 26.50 28.45
CA GLU A 253 15.95 25.61 29.54
C GLU A 253 14.90 24.61 29.06
N PRO A 254 14.89 23.36 29.56
CA PRO A 254 13.89 22.35 29.22
C PRO A 254 12.56 22.55 29.98
N VAL A 255 12.11 23.80 30.13
CA VAL A 255 10.91 24.15 30.91
C VAL A 255 9.80 24.59 29.95
N HIS A 256 8.69 23.84 29.96
CA HIS A 256 7.50 24.24 29.21
C HIS A 256 6.80 25.40 29.96
N PRO A 257 6.37 26.48 29.29
CA PRO A 257 5.80 27.66 29.95
C PRO A 257 4.49 27.39 30.71
N SER A 258 3.88 26.21 30.55
CA SER A 258 2.67 25.78 31.28
C SER A 258 2.86 24.58 32.21
N GLY A 259 4.09 24.06 32.39
CA GLY A 259 4.45 23.12 33.47
C GLY A 259 3.59 21.87 33.71
N GLN A 260 2.95 21.29 32.68
CA GLN A 260 2.40 19.92 32.75
C GLN A 260 3.31 18.97 31.99
#